data_AF-A0A537JGP8-F1
#
_entry.id   AF-A0A537JGP8-F1
#
_cell.length_a   1.000
_cell.length_b   1.000
_cell.length_c   1.000
_cell.angle_alpha   90.00
_cell.angle_beta   90.00
_cell.angle_gamma   90.00
#
_symmetry.space_group_name_H-M   'P 1'
#
loop_
_entity.id
_entity.type
_entity.pdbx_description
1 polymer ?
#
loop_
_entity_poly.entity_id
_entity_poly.type
_entity_poly.pdbx_seq_one_letter_code
_entity_poly.pdbx_strand_id
1 'polypeptide(L)'
;MRTVLRKLRNIFGVNHESPASTEQTIAVSDSIFDSYSFIIGSLFSYFNDLAPEGKRYFIQRVHHFKLSKKFHFIGLEESEDIAVLVSASAIQVTYGLKNYSLSHFQNIYVLADAYKMENDEELYVGHVAPEGIYLSWKHFKYGYTNRADNINVANHEMAHALLYNNFFAQYGMDTHFRMNYEQFSTTTGPILAQVITNRQSYLRSYAFSNLHEFWAVSVEAFFDNPEGLKKNMPELYSALCRVLNQDPLSKNKILKTESE
;
A
#
# COMPACT_ATOMS: atom_id res chain seq x y z
N MET A 1 25.88 9.31 -7.12
CA MET A 1 24.98 8.84 -8.19
C MET A 1 25.57 7.70 -9.05
N ARG A 2 26.20 6.67 -8.44
CA ARG A 2 26.82 5.55 -9.19
C ARG A 2 26.94 4.21 -8.43
N THR A 3 26.26 4.03 -7.28
CA THR A 3 26.60 2.90 -6.38
C THR A 3 25.41 2.03 -5.93
N VAL A 4 24.22 2.19 -6.51
CA VAL A 4 23.04 1.34 -6.21
C VAL A 4 22.74 0.33 -7.35
N LEU A 5 23.43 0.43 -8.49
CA LEU A 5 23.13 -0.34 -9.72
C LEU A 5 24.01 -1.58 -9.99
N ARG A 6 24.77 -2.13 -9.01
CA ARG A 6 25.76 -3.20 -9.27
C ARG A 6 25.48 -4.60 -8.70
N LYS A 7 24.24 -4.98 -8.37
CA LYS A 7 23.96 -6.38 -7.95
C LYS A 7 22.63 -6.95 -8.45
N LEU A 8 22.32 -6.78 -9.74
CA LEU A 8 21.23 -7.53 -10.40
C LEU A 8 21.70 -8.14 -11.71
N ARG A 9 22.63 -9.09 -11.63
CA ARG A 9 22.88 -10.01 -12.75
C ARG A 9 23.22 -11.40 -12.25
N ASN A 10 22.53 -12.36 -12.86
CA ASN A 10 22.63 -13.82 -12.74
C ASN A 10 21.75 -14.42 -11.63
N ILE A 11 20.63 -15.02 -12.00
CA ILE A 11 20.49 -16.47 -12.25
C ILE A 11 19.06 -16.71 -12.75
N PHE A 12 18.94 -17.19 -13.98
CA PHE A 12 17.71 -17.70 -14.56
C PHE A 12 17.48 -19.14 -14.12
N GLY A 13 16.21 -19.48 -13.89
CA GLY A 13 15.63 -20.76 -14.28
C GLY A 13 15.48 -21.79 -13.17
N VAL A 14 14.35 -21.78 -12.48
CA VAL A 14 13.59 -23.01 -12.14
C VAL A 14 12.10 -22.64 -12.05
N ASN A 15 11.24 -23.31 -12.83
CA ASN A 15 9.79 -23.26 -12.67
C ASN A 15 9.40 -24.12 -11.46
N HIS A 16 8.71 -23.54 -10.49
CA HIS A 16 7.98 -24.31 -9.48
C HIS A 16 6.55 -23.80 -9.38
N GLU A 17 5.62 -24.66 -9.77
CA GLU A 17 4.20 -24.50 -9.45
C GLU A 17 4.04 -24.49 -7.93
N SER A 18 3.50 -23.42 -7.38
CA SER A 18 3.13 -23.33 -5.97
C SER A 18 1.62 -23.57 -5.82
N PRO A 19 1.21 -24.40 -4.83
CA PRO A 19 -0.20 -24.69 -4.60
C PRO A 19 -0.90 -23.44 -4.06
N ALA A 20 -2.06 -23.12 -4.63
CA ALA A 20 -2.92 -22.06 -4.13
C ALA A 20 -3.39 -22.40 -2.72
N SER A 21 -2.93 -21.64 -1.71
CA SER A 21 -3.47 -21.72 -0.36
C SER A 21 -4.84 -21.05 -0.34
N THR A 22 -5.90 -21.84 -0.21
CA THR A 22 -7.26 -21.36 0.06
C THR A 22 -7.26 -20.68 1.44
N GLU A 23 -7.25 -19.34 1.46
CA GLU A 23 -7.36 -18.56 2.70
C GLU A 23 -8.70 -18.86 3.39
N GLN A 24 -8.67 -19.55 4.53
CA GLN A 24 -9.84 -19.67 5.40
C GLN A 24 -10.07 -18.32 6.07
N THR A 25 -11.21 -17.68 5.78
CA THR A 25 -11.61 -16.41 6.39
C THR A 25 -11.81 -16.59 7.89
N ILE A 26 -10.89 -16.04 8.69
CA ILE A 26 -11.00 -16.03 10.15
C ILE A 26 -12.20 -15.15 10.51
N ALA A 27 -13.28 -15.75 11.00
CA ALA A 27 -14.43 -15.02 11.50
C ALA A 27 -14.02 -14.14 12.69
N VAL A 28 -14.30 -12.84 12.59
CA VAL A 28 -14.00 -11.86 13.64
C VAL A 28 -15.16 -11.84 14.65
N SER A 29 -14.84 -11.97 15.95
CA SER A 29 -15.82 -11.83 17.03
C SER A 29 -16.35 -10.39 17.11
N ASP A 30 -17.55 -10.19 17.66
CA ASP A 30 -18.09 -8.84 17.83
C ASP A 30 -17.20 -7.95 18.70
N SER A 31 -16.53 -8.51 19.70
CA SER A 31 -15.56 -7.78 20.53
C SER A 31 -14.37 -7.23 19.74
N ILE A 32 -13.81 -8.02 18.82
CA ILE A 32 -12.72 -7.58 17.94
C ILE A 32 -13.26 -6.56 16.94
N PHE A 33 -14.45 -6.79 16.40
CA PHE A 33 -15.09 -5.84 15.49
C PHE A 33 -15.30 -4.47 16.12
N ASP A 34 -15.84 -4.40 17.35
CA ASP A 34 -16.09 -3.14 18.05
C ASP A 34 -14.78 -2.41 18.38
N SER A 35 -13.79 -3.14 18.89
CA SER A 35 -12.46 -2.60 19.21
C SER A 35 -11.77 -2.04 17.96
N TYR A 36 -11.70 -2.82 16.88
CA TYR A 36 -11.02 -2.38 15.65
C TYR A 36 -11.80 -1.27 14.96
N SER A 37 -13.14 -1.29 15.00
CA SER A 37 -13.96 -0.20 14.49
C SER A 37 -13.67 1.11 15.20
N PHE A 38 -13.50 1.08 16.52
CA PHE A 38 -13.13 2.25 17.31
C PHE A 38 -11.73 2.76 16.95
N ILE A 39 -10.74 1.88 16.97
CA ILE A 39 -9.33 2.23 16.67
C ILE A 39 -9.21 2.79 15.25
N ILE A 40 -9.64 2.03 14.24
CA ILE A 40 -9.51 2.40 12.83
C ILE A 40 -10.36 3.62 12.51
N GLY A 41 -11.59 3.67 13.00
CA GLY A 41 -12.53 4.76 12.74
C GLY A 41 -12.09 6.11 13.30
N SER A 42 -11.19 6.12 14.29
CA SER A 42 -10.60 7.36 14.82
C SER A 42 -9.68 8.09 13.83
N LEU A 43 -9.19 7.40 12.79
CA LEU A 43 -8.15 7.93 11.89
C LEU A 43 -8.46 7.74 10.40
N PHE A 44 -9.10 6.63 10.01
CA PHE A 44 -9.29 6.25 8.59
C PHE A 44 -10.66 6.67 8.08
N SER A 45 -10.76 7.80 7.35
CA SER A 45 -12.03 8.16 6.71
C SER A 45 -12.45 7.13 5.66
N TYR A 46 -11.47 6.53 4.96
CA TYR A 46 -11.71 5.47 3.99
C TYR A 46 -12.56 4.35 4.60
N PHE A 47 -12.21 3.94 5.83
CA PHE A 47 -12.98 2.94 6.58
C PHE A 47 -14.34 3.49 7.03
N ASN A 48 -14.38 4.75 7.51
CA ASN A 48 -15.63 5.36 7.98
C ASN A 48 -16.71 5.45 6.88
N ASP A 49 -16.29 5.62 5.63
CA ASP A 49 -17.17 5.71 4.45
C ASP A 49 -17.74 4.37 3.98
N LEU A 50 -17.19 3.24 4.45
CA LEU A 50 -17.68 1.91 4.08
C LEU A 50 -19.09 1.64 4.62
N ALA A 51 -19.88 0.90 3.84
CA ALA A 51 -21.12 0.29 4.33
C ALA A 51 -20.84 -0.71 5.48
N PRO A 52 -21.83 -1.02 6.34
CA PRO A 52 -21.64 -1.91 7.50
C PRO A 52 -20.99 -3.27 7.14
N GLU A 53 -21.41 -3.87 6.03
CA GLU A 53 -20.86 -5.14 5.53
C GLU A 53 -19.40 -4.98 5.11
N GLY A 54 -19.09 -3.86 4.43
CA GLY A 54 -17.73 -3.49 4.05
C GLY A 54 -16.81 -3.25 5.24
N LYS A 55 -17.32 -2.64 6.32
CA LYS A 55 -16.55 -2.48 7.57
C LYS A 55 -16.19 -3.82 8.20
N ARG A 56 -17.13 -4.77 8.25
CA ARG A 56 -16.84 -6.14 8.73
C ARG A 56 -15.81 -6.83 7.84
N TYR A 57 -15.95 -6.73 6.52
CA TYR A 57 -15.01 -7.32 5.58
C TYR A 57 -13.59 -6.73 5.72
N PHE A 58 -13.49 -5.41 5.82
CA PHE A 58 -12.24 -4.70 6.05
C PHE A 58 -11.57 -5.16 7.35
N ILE A 59 -12.32 -5.19 8.46
CA ILE A 59 -11.79 -5.61 9.77
C ILE A 59 -11.33 -7.07 9.76
N GLN A 60 -12.06 -7.97 9.09
CA GLN A 60 -11.62 -9.37 8.92
C GLN A 60 -10.25 -9.46 8.26
N ARG A 61 -10.04 -8.71 7.18
CA ARG A 61 -8.74 -8.63 6.51
C ARG A 61 -7.67 -7.99 7.38
N VAL A 62 -7.99 -6.94 8.14
CA VAL A 62 -7.05 -6.29 9.07
C VAL A 62 -6.61 -7.25 10.16
N HIS A 63 -7.55 -7.96 10.77
CA HIS A 63 -7.27 -8.94 11.80
C HIS A 63 -6.40 -10.07 11.27
N HIS A 64 -6.75 -10.64 10.11
CA HIS A 64 -5.94 -11.68 9.47
C HIS A 64 -4.53 -11.18 9.11
N PHE A 65 -4.42 -10.01 8.50
CA PHE A 65 -3.14 -9.40 8.17
C PHE A 65 -2.30 -9.23 9.43
N LYS A 66 -2.82 -8.59 10.48
CA LYS A 66 -2.10 -8.39 11.75
C LYS A 66 -1.56 -9.70 12.33
N LEU A 67 -2.38 -10.74 12.38
CA LEU A 67 -1.98 -12.06 12.93
C LEU A 67 -0.87 -12.73 12.10
N SER A 68 -0.74 -12.38 10.82
CA SER A 68 0.30 -12.92 9.93
C SER A 68 1.65 -12.18 10.05
N LYS A 69 1.73 -11.09 10.83
CA LYS A 69 2.93 -10.23 10.92
C LYS A 69 3.55 -10.24 12.31
N LYS A 70 4.85 -9.96 12.34
CA LYS A 70 5.61 -9.61 13.54
C LYS A 70 5.86 -8.11 13.55
N PHE A 71 5.37 -7.42 14.57
CA PHE A 71 5.57 -5.99 14.75
C PHE A 71 6.76 -5.75 15.67
N HIS A 72 7.65 -4.85 15.26
CA HIS A 72 8.83 -4.45 16.02
C HIS A 72 8.75 -2.96 16.31
N PHE A 73 8.70 -2.57 17.58
CA PHE A 73 8.57 -1.18 18.00
C PHE A 73 9.93 -0.62 18.41
N ILE A 74 10.40 0.42 17.72
CA ILE A 74 11.73 1.01 17.95
C ILE A 74 11.55 2.44 18.44
N GLY A 75 11.96 2.69 19.69
CA GLY A 75 11.76 3.98 20.35
C GLY A 75 10.30 4.25 20.74
N LEU A 76 9.45 3.22 20.76
CA LEU A 76 8.04 3.25 21.15
C LEU A 76 7.75 2.04 22.04
N GLU A 77 6.75 2.18 22.92
CA GLU A 77 6.18 1.02 23.60
C GLU A 77 5.37 0.17 22.63
N GLU A 78 5.33 -1.14 22.88
CA GLU A 78 4.48 -2.05 22.11
C GLU A 78 3.01 -1.63 22.23
N SER A 79 2.33 -1.53 21.09
CA SER A 79 0.97 -1.01 21.03
C SER A 79 0.14 -1.78 20.02
N GLU A 80 -0.90 -2.43 20.53
CA GLU A 80 -1.90 -3.12 19.73
C GLU A 80 -2.63 -2.15 18.78
N ASP A 81 -3.00 -0.96 19.25
CA ASP A 81 -3.66 0.07 18.44
C ASP A 81 -2.79 0.48 17.24
N ILE A 82 -1.49 0.68 17.45
CA ILE A 82 -0.56 1.00 16.35
C ILE A 82 -0.48 -0.17 15.36
N ALA A 83 -0.37 -1.41 15.83
CA ALA A 83 -0.35 -2.59 14.96
C ALA A 83 -1.66 -2.72 14.14
N VAL A 84 -2.81 -2.42 14.73
CA VAL A 84 -4.11 -2.39 14.04
C VAL A 84 -4.14 -1.30 12.97
N LEU A 85 -3.69 -0.08 13.28
CA LEU A 85 -3.69 1.03 12.33
C LEU A 85 -2.73 0.79 11.16
N VAL A 86 -1.53 0.27 11.42
CA VAL A 86 -0.57 -0.11 10.36
C VAL A 86 -1.10 -1.27 9.52
N SER A 87 -1.81 -2.22 10.12
CA SER A 87 -2.50 -3.28 9.36
C SER A 87 -3.62 -2.70 8.51
N ALA A 88 -4.36 -1.71 9.02
CA ALA A 88 -5.42 -1.03 8.27
C ALA A 88 -4.89 -0.26 7.05
N SER A 89 -3.69 0.32 7.10
CA SER A 89 -3.10 0.96 5.90
C SER A 89 -2.77 -0.06 4.81
N ALA A 90 -2.25 -1.24 5.19
CA ALA A 90 -2.02 -2.32 4.23
C ALA A 90 -3.32 -2.78 3.57
N ILE A 91 -4.38 -2.96 4.37
CA ILE A 91 -5.69 -3.37 3.86
C ILE A 91 -6.35 -2.27 3.05
N GLN A 92 -6.17 -0.99 3.37
CA GLN A 92 -6.68 0.10 2.55
C GLN A 92 -6.12 0.01 1.12
N VAL A 93 -4.80 -0.15 0.97
CA VAL A 93 -4.17 -0.29 -0.36
C VAL A 93 -4.65 -1.55 -1.07
N THR A 94 -4.85 -2.65 -0.35
CA THR A 94 -5.15 -3.97 -0.93
C THR A 94 -6.64 -4.38 -0.86
N TYR A 95 -7.55 -3.47 -0.50
CA TYR A 95 -8.94 -3.80 -0.16
C TYR A 95 -9.70 -4.48 -1.31
N GLY A 96 -9.46 -4.03 -2.55
CA GLY A 96 -10.07 -4.63 -3.75
C GLY A 96 -9.35 -5.87 -4.28
N LEU A 97 -8.19 -6.23 -3.72
CA LEU A 97 -7.36 -7.33 -4.21
C LEU A 97 -7.68 -8.63 -3.48
N LYS A 98 -7.56 -9.76 -4.19
CA LYS A 98 -7.72 -11.10 -3.58
C LYS A 98 -6.55 -11.45 -2.69
N ASN A 99 -5.32 -11.25 -3.18
CA ASN A 99 -4.10 -11.49 -2.41
C ASN A 99 -3.69 -10.21 -1.67
N TYR A 100 -4.30 -9.96 -0.51
CA TYR A 100 -4.04 -8.76 0.32
C TYR A 100 -2.97 -8.95 1.39
N SER A 101 -2.54 -10.20 1.62
CA SER A 101 -1.74 -10.55 2.80
C SER A 101 -0.29 -10.06 2.76
N LEU A 102 0.24 -9.65 1.59
CA LEU A 102 1.65 -9.26 1.41
C LEU A 102 2.60 -10.30 2.05
N SER A 103 2.39 -11.59 1.72
CA SER A 103 2.99 -12.73 2.43
C SER A 103 4.52 -12.77 2.44
N HIS A 104 5.19 -12.08 1.52
CA HIS A 104 6.64 -11.93 1.56
C HIS A 104 7.11 -11.24 2.85
N PHE A 105 6.40 -10.20 3.28
CA PHE A 105 6.80 -9.38 4.41
C PHE A 105 6.24 -9.96 5.71
N GLN A 106 7.11 -10.60 6.49
CA GLN A 106 6.75 -11.12 7.81
C GLN A 106 6.97 -10.11 8.93
N ASN A 107 7.90 -9.16 8.74
CA ASN A 107 8.26 -8.15 9.74
C ASN A 107 7.77 -6.77 9.33
N ILE A 108 7.23 -6.04 10.30
CA ILE A 108 6.89 -4.62 10.18
C ILE A 108 7.57 -3.88 11.34
N TYR A 109 8.42 -2.92 11.01
CA TYR A 109 9.15 -2.11 11.96
C TYR A 109 8.48 -0.74 12.07
N VAL A 110 8.06 -0.38 13.29
CA VAL A 110 7.44 0.90 13.58
C VAL A 110 8.37 1.72 14.46
N LEU A 111 8.86 2.83 13.92
CA LEU A 111 9.82 3.72 14.55
C LEU A 111 9.13 4.98 15.04
N ALA A 112 9.59 5.55 16.15
CA ALA A 112 8.94 6.73 16.75
C ALA A 112 8.86 7.95 15.81
N ASP A 113 9.96 8.26 15.13
CA ASP A 113 10.13 9.45 14.28
C ASP A 113 10.99 9.08 13.06
N ALA A 114 11.39 10.06 12.25
CA ALA A 114 12.34 9.89 11.18
C ALA A 114 13.68 9.36 11.71
N TYR A 115 14.36 8.55 10.90
CA TYR A 115 15.56 7.82 11.30
C TYR A 115 16.61 7.84 10.19
N LYS A 116 17.87 7.58 10.55
CA LYS A 116 18.96 7.42 9.59
C LYS A 116 19.29 5.95 9.41
N MET A 117 19.56 5.55 8.17
CA MET A 117 20.18 4.27 7.90
C MET A 117 21.71 4.40 8.02
N GLU A 118 22.38 3.30 8.35
CA GLU A 118 23.84 3.28 8.37
C GLU A 118 24.38 3.64 6.99
N ASN A 119 25.23 4.68 6.94
CA ASN A 119 25.84 5.24 5.73
C ASN A 119 24.92 6.10 4.85
N ASP A 120 23.79 6.59 5.37
CA ASP A 120 23.01 7.63 4.71
C ASP A 120 23.04 8.95 5.49
N GLU A 121 23.11 10.06 4.76
CA GLU A 121 23.02 11.40 5.31
C GLU A 121 21.56 11.86 5.45
N GLU A 122 20.67 11.32 4.62
CA GLU A 122 19.25 11.66 4.58
C GLU A 122 18.44 10.94 5.68
N LEU A 123 17.35 11.59 6.08
CA LEU A 123 16.39 11.03 7.02
C LEU A 123 15.31 10.25 6.26
N TYR A 124 15.06 9.04 6.72
CA TYR A 124 13.98 8.18 6.26
C TYR A 124 12.75 8.37 7.15
N VAL A 125 11.58 8.41 6.51
CA VAL A 125 10.27 8.38 7.17
C VAL A 125 9.54 7.06 6.94
N GLY A 126 10.07 6.23 6.04
CA GLY A 126 9.65 4.87 5.72
C GLY A 126 10.63 4.27 4.71
N HIS A 127 10.61 2.95 4.56
CA HIS A 127 11.16 2.24 3.41
C HIS A 127 10.68 0.78 3.38
N VAL A 128 10.82 0.13 2.23
CA VAL A 128 10.64 -1.32 2.07
C VAL A 128 11.97 -1.98 1.72
N ALA A 129 12.32 -3.03 2.46
CA ALA A 129 13.51 -3.85 2.22
C ALA A 129 13.12 -5.34 2.27
N PRO A 130 13.93 -6.28 1.72
CA PRO A 130 13.61 -7.71 1.77
C PRO A 130 13.29 -8.25 3.17
N GLU A 131 13.84 -7.62 4.22
CA GLU A 131 13.67 -8.01 5.61
C GLU A 131 12.33 -7.58 6.22
N GLY A 132 11.69 -6.53 5.68
CA GLY A 132 10.46 -5.97 6.23
C GLY A 132 10.04 -4.61 5.68
N ILE A 133 8.92 -4.14 6.21
CA ILE A 133 8.36 -2.80 5.94
C ILE A 133 8.69 -1.91 7.14
N TYR A 134 9.18 -0.71 6.89
CA TYR A 134 9.61 0.23 7.92
C TYR A 134 8.79 1.51 7.84
N LEU A 135 8.26 1.97 8.97
CA LEU A 135 7.37 3.13 9.04
C LEU A 135 7.72 4.02 10.24
N SER A 136 7.81 5.33 10.00
CA SER A 136 7.82 6.33 11.06
C SER A 136 6.40 6.60 11.56
N TRP A 137 6.13 6.31 12.83
CA TRP A 137 4.81 6.50 13.45
C TRP A 137 4.34 7.96 13.45
N LYS A 138 5.25 8.90 13.68
CA LYS A 138 4.92 10.33 13.58
C LYS A 138 4.43 10.71 12.19
N HIS A 139 5.11 10.24 11.14
CA HIS A 139 4.75 10.55 9.75
C HIS A 139 3.55 9.74 9.27
N PHE A 140 3.36 8.53 9.78
CA PHE A 140 2.13 7.74 9.59
C PHE A 140 0.91 8.54 10.05
N LYS A 141 0.95 9.05 11.29
CA LYS A 141 -0.16 9.87 11.83
C LYS A 141 -0.36 11.16 11.03
N TYR A 142 0.73 11.80 10.63
CA TYR A 142 0.65 13.01 9.80
C TYR A 142 -0.12 12.75 8.51
N GLY A 143 0.21 11.69 7.77
CA GLY A 143 -0.45 11.40 6.48
C GLY A 143 -1.95 11.11 6.58
N TYR A 144 -2.43 10.57 7.69
CA TYR A 144 -3.87 10.35 7.89
C TYR A 144 -4.62 11.57 8.46
N THR A 145 -3.92 12.50 9.11
CA THR A 145 -4.52 13.70 9.72
C THR A 145 -4.45 14.94 8.82
N ASN A 146 -3.43 15.04 7.96
CA ASN A 146 -3.30 16.09 6.96
C ASN A 146 -3.33 15.49 5.55
N ARG A 147 -4.41 15.74 4.80
CA ARG A 147 -4.60 15.22 3.44
C ARG A 147 -4.46 16.28 2.36
N ALA A 148 -4.16 17.53 2.74
CA ALA A 148 -4.11 18.63 1.80
C ALA A 148 -2.87 18.58 0.88
N ASP A 149 -1.81 17.89 1.30
CA ASP A 149 -0.53 17.81 0.58
C ASP A 149 -0.36 16.51 -0.23
N ASN A 150 -1.30 15.56 -0.15
CA ASN A 150 -1.22 14.22 -0.73
C ASN A 150 0.06 13.45 -0.31
N ILE A 151 0.45 13.58 0.96
CA ILE A 151 1.61 12.87 1.53
C ILE A 151 1.12 11.89 2.58
N ASN A 152 1.21 10.60 2.29
CA ASN A 152 0.84 9.52 3.20
C ASN A 152 1.84 8.38 3.13
N VAL A 153 2.82 8.41 4.03
CA VAL A 153 3.90 7.42 4.10
C VAL A 153 3.37 6.00 4.28
N ALA A 154 2.23 5.81 4.95
CA ALA A 154 1.65 4.49 5.12
C ALA A 154 1.19 3.92 3.78
N ASN A 155 0.42 4.71 3.01
CA ASN A 155 -0.01 4.31 1.67
C ASN A 155 1.20 4.13 0.73
N HIS A 156 2.19 5.01 0.84
CA HIS A 156 3.41 4.99 0.04
C HIS A 156 4.20 3.68 0.22
N GLU A 157 4.56 3.33 1.45
CA GLU A 157 5.33 2.10 1.70
C GLU A 157 4.50 0.84 1.44
N MET A 158 3.19 0.85 1.70
CA MET A 158 2.33 -0.28 1.35
C MET A 158 2.19 -0.47 -0.15
N ALA A 159 2.24 0.61 -0.93
CA ALA A 159 2.30 0.55 -2.39
C ALA A 159 3.62 -0.09 -2.87
N HIS A 160 4.76 0.27 -2.27
CA HIS A 160 6.04 -0.39 -2.56
C HIS A 160 6.03 -1.86 -2.17
N ALA A 161 5.51 -2.20 -0.99
CA ALA A 161 5.42 -3.58 -0.52
C ALA A 161 4.53 -4.42 -1.46
N LEU A 162 3.42 -3.86 -1.95
CA LEU A 162 2.56 -4.54 -2.91
C LEU A 162 3.30 -4.88 -4.22
N LEU A 163 4.07 -3.95 -4.78
CA LEU A 163 4.89 -4.25 -5.97
C LEU A 163 5.97 -5.28 -5.66
N TYR A 164 6.67 -5.11 -4.54
CA TYR A 164 7.74 -6.02 -4.15
C TYR A 164 7.22 -7.45 -4.04
N ASN A 165 6.12 -7.65 -3.32
CA ASN A 165 5.49 -8.96 -3.12
C ASN A 165 5.09 -9.63 -4.44
N ASN A 166 4.71 -8.86 -5.46
CA ASN A 166 4.22 -9.40 -6.72
C ASN A 166 5.31 -9.63 -7.78
N PHE A 167 6.43 -8.91 -7.72
CA PHE A 167 7.46 -8.98 -8.77
C PHE A 167 8.82 -9.53 -8.30
N PHE A 168 9.08 -9.52 -6.99
CA PHE A 168 10.40 -9.89 -6.45
C PHE A 168 10.34 -11.01 -5.41
N ALA A 169 9.18 -11.27 -4.81
CA ALA A 169 9.01 -12.37 -3.88
C ALA A 169 8.95 -13.73 -4.59
N GLN A 170 9.39 -14.77 -3.88
CA GLN A 170 9.31 -16.16 -4.35
C GLN A 170 7.90 -16.75 -4.25
N TYR A 171 7.06 -16.23 -3.35
CA TYR A 171 5.72 -16.73 -3.05
C TYR A 171 4.76 -15.57 -2.82
N GLY A 172 3.45 -15.83 -2.97
CA GLY A 172 2.40 -14.82 -2.74
C GLY A 172 2.17 -13.86 -3.91
N MET A 173 2.72 -14.16 -5.08
CA MET A 173 2.46 -13.40 -6.31
C MET A 173 1.01 -13.58 -6.77
N ASP A 174 0.40 -12.50 -7.23
CA ASP A 174 -0.92 -12.47 -7.83
C ASP A 174 -0.80 -12.21 -9.34
N THR A 175 -1.13 -13.22 -10.15
CA THR A 175 -1.05 -13.12 -11.61
C THR A 175 -2.02 -12.08 -12.17
N HIS A 176 -3.19 -11.92 -11.55
CA HIS A 176 -4.18 -10.93 -11.97
C HIS A 176 -3.69 -9.50 -11.70
N PHE A 177 -3.16 -9.26 -10.50
CA PHE A 177 -2.52 -7.98 -10.17
C PHE A 177 -1.38 -7.66 -11.14
N ARG A 178 -0.49 -8.63 -11.43
CA ARG A 178 0.64 -8.42 -12.36
C ARG A 178 0.17 -8.01 -13.75
N MET A 179 -0.83 -8.68 -14.32
CA MET A 179 -1.42 -8.31 -15.61
C MET A 179 -2.00 -6.89 -15.58
N ASN A 180 -2.77 -6.56 -14.55
CA ASN A 180 -3.35 -5.23 -14.41
C ASN A 180 -2.27 -4.16 -14.19
N TYR A 181 -1.16 -4.49 -13.52
CA TYR A 181 -0.04 -3.58 -13.32
C TYR A 181 0.78 -3.37 -14.60
N GLU A 182 0.95 -4.39 -15.43
CA GLU A 182 1.54 -4.24 -16.77
C GLU A 182 0.68 -3.32 -17.66
N GLN A 183 -0.65 -3.47 -17.59
CA GLN A 183 -1.57 -2.55 -18.25
C GLN A 183 -1.49 -1.13 -17.69
N PHE A 184 -1.41 -0.98 -16.36
CA PHE A 184 -1.19 0.31 -15.70
C PHE A 184 0.08 0.97 -16.24
N SER A 185 1.22 0.28 -16.19
CA SER A 185 2.52 0.77 -16.65
C SER A 185 2.50 1.21 -18.12
N THR A 186 1.87 0.41 -18.98
CA THR A 186 1.70 0.72 -20.41
C THR A 186 0.84 1.97 -20.61
N THR A 187 -0.24 2.12 -19.84
CA THR A 187 -1.17 3.26 -19.93
C THR A 187 -0.56 4.54 -19.38
N THR A 188 0.24 4.45 -18.31
CA THR A 188 0.79 5.63 -17.61
C THR A 188 2.14 6.07 -18.17
N GLY A 189 2.84 5.24 -18.94
CA GLY A 189 4.09 5.61 -19.61
C GLY A 189 4.00 6.92 -20.42
N PRO A 190 2.97 7.09 -21.29
CA PRO A 190 2.75 8.35 -22.00
C PRO A 190 2.45 9.53 -21.07
N ILE A 191 1.70 9.32 -19.98
CA ILE A 191 1.39 10.36 -18.98
C ILE A 191 2.69 10.86 -18.34
N LEU A 192 3.57 9.93 -17.93
CA LEU A 192 4.87 10.25 -17.37
C LEU A 192 5.72 11.07 -18.35
N ALA A 193 5.78 10.66 -19.62
CA ALA A 193 6.54 11.37 -20.65
C ALA A 193 6.02 12.80 -20.88
N GLN A 194 4.70 12.98 -20.91
CA GLN A 194 4.08 14.30 -21.08
C GLN A 194 4.36 15.22 -19.89
N VAL A 195 4.23 14.70 -18.67
CA VAL A 195 4.50 15.46 -17.45
C VAL A 195 5.95 15.92 -17.36
N ILE A 196 6.90 15.04 -17.67
CA ILE A 196 8.34 15.38 -17.71
C ILE A 196 8.60 16.49 -18.74
N THR A 197 7.94 16.42 -19.90
CA THR A 197 8.10 17.40 -20.98
C THR A 197 7.50 18.75 -20.61
N ASN A 198 6.28 18.76 -20.06
CA ASN A 198 5.51 19.97 -19.78
C ASN A 198 5.84 20.59 -18.41
N ARG A 199 6.58 19.88 -17.56
CA ARG A 199 6.93 20.27 -16.17
C ARG A 199 5.71 20.65 -15.32
N GLN A 200 4.56 20.04 -15.61
CA GLN A 200 3.31 20.32 -14.92
C GLN A 200 2.63 18.99 -14.59
N SER A 201 2.25 18.82 -13.32
CA SER A 201 1.51 17.65 -12.85
C SER A 201 0.72 18.00 -11.61
N TYR A 202 -0.34 17.22 -11.37
CA TYR A 202 -1.02 17.19 -10.09
C TYR A 202 -0.20 16.44 -9.03
N LEU A 203 0.56 15.41 -9.43
CA LEU A 203 1.47 14.72 -8.51
C LEU A 203 2.67 15.60 -8.17
N ARG A 204 3.14 15.46 -6.93
CA ARG A 204 4.38 16.08 -6.46
C ARG A 204 5.57 15.64 -7.31
N SER A 205 6.57 16.53 -7.46
CA SER A 205 7.76 16.29 -8.30
C SER A 205 8.51 15.00 -7.96
N TYR A 206 8.44 14.57 -6.69
CA TYR A 206 9.03 13.32 -6.21
C TYR A 206 8.54 12.08 -6.98
N ALA A 207 7.29 12.09 -7.47
CA ALA A 207 6.74 11.01 -8.30
C ALA A 207 7.57 10.74 -9.57
N PHE A 208 8.34 11.71 -10.04
CA PHE A 208 9.09 11.62 -11.30
C PHE A 208 10.55 11.23 -11.10
N SER A 209 10.91 10.80 -9.88
CA SER A 209 12.26 10.31 -9.57
C SER A 209 12.55 8.98 -10.26
N ASN A 210 11.60 8.04 -10.21
CA ASN A 210 11.62 6.76 -10.92
C ASN A 210 10.21 6.14 -10.98
N LEU A 211 10.04 5.00 -11.66
CA LEU A 211 8.73 4.36 -11.81
C LEU A 211 8.14 3.81 -10.51
N HIS A 212 8.96 3.41 -9.54
CA HIS A 212 8.48 2.95 -8.24
C HIS A 212 7.91 4.12 -7.43
N GLU A 213 8.58 5.28 -7.43
CA GLU A 213 8.06 6.50 -6.81
C GLU A 213 6.80 7.00 -7.52
N PHE A 214 6.76 6.92 -8.85
CA PHE A 214 5.57 7.27 -9.60
C PHE A 214 4.36 6.45 -9.15
N TRP A 215 4.55 5.14 -8.97
CA TRP A 215 3.52 4.25 -8.43
C TRP A 215 3.10 4.66 -7.02
N ALA A 216 4.04 4.75 -6.08
CA ALA A 216 3.72 5.01 -4.68
C ALA A 216 3.04 6.38 -4.49
N VAL A 217 3.54 7.43 -5.13
CA VAL A 217 2.94 8.77 -5.08
C VAL A 217 1.57 8.83 -5.77
N SER A 218 1.37 8.03 -6.83
CA SER A 218 0.04 7.89 -7.44
C SER A 218 -0.97 7.26 -6.47
N VAL A 219 -0.54 6.23 -5.72
CA VAL A 219 -1.37 5.58 -4.70
C VAL A 219 -1.67 6.51 -3.52
N GLU A 220 -0.71 7.33 -3.08
CA GLU A 220 -0.95 8.40 -2.08
C GLU A 220 -2.10 9.32 -2.54
N ALA A 221 -1.95 9.93 -3.72
CA ALA A 221 -2.96 10.85 -4.27
C ALA A 221 -4.33 10.18 -4.49
N PHE A 222 -4.34 8.89 -4.84
CA PHE A 222 -5.57 8.12 -5.07
C PHE A 222 -6.41 7.97 -3.81
N PHE A 223 -5.77 7.80 -2.65
CA PHE A 223 -6.46 7.60 -1.39
C PHE A 223 -6.65 8.89 -0.58
N ASP A 224 -5.72 9.85 -0.67
CA ASP A 224 -5.78 11.08 0.11
C ASP A 224 -6.71 12.14 -0.51
N ASN A 225 -6.71 12.26 -1.84
CA ASN A 225 -7.56 13.21 -2.58
C ASN A 225 -8.01 12.64 -3.94
N PRO A 226 -8.87 11.61 -3.92
CA PRO A 226 -9.36 10.95 -5.12
C PRO A 226 -10.10 11.90 -6.08
N GLU A 227 -10.87 12.87 -5.57
CA GLU A 227 -11.55 13.87 -6.40
C GLU A 227 -10.55 14.75 -7.15
N GLY A 228 -9.51 15.22 -6.46
CA GLY A 228 -8.43 16.02 -7.04
C GLY A 228 -7.67 15.24 -8.11
N LEU A 229 -7.35 13.98 -7.85
CA LEU A 229 -6.69 13.12 -8.83
C LEU A 229 -7.57 12.87 -10.06
N LYS A 230 -8.85 12.53 -9.85
CA LYS A 230 -9.82 12.31 -10.94
C LYS A 230 -10.01 13.54 -11.81
N LYS A 231 -10.02 14.73 -11.21
CA LYS A 231 -10.19 16.00 -11.93
C LYS A 231 -8.96 16.36 -12.76
N ASN A 232 -7.76 16.20 -12.21
CA ASN A 232 -6.54 16.73 -12.83
C ASN A 232 -5.76 15.68 -13.64
N MET A 233 -5.91 14.39 -13.35
CA MET A 233 -5.26 13.27 -14.05
C MET A 233 -6.23 12.09 -14.20
N PRO A 234 -7.35 12.24 -14.94
CA PRO A 234 -8.41 11.24 -15.02
C PRO A 234 -7.96 9.88 -15.57
N GLU A 235 -7.02 9.85 -16.52
CA GLU A 235 -6.49 8.60 -17.07
C GLU A 235 -5.70 7.82 -16.02
N LEU A 236 -4.91 8.52 -15.20
CA LEU A 236 -4.18 7.93 -14.08
C LEU A 236 -5.16 7.41 -13.01
N TYR A 237 -6.16 8.21 -12.65
CA TYR A 237 -7.23 7.78 -11.73
C TYR A 237 -7.90 6.49 -12.22
N SER A 238 -8.29 6.44 -13.49
CA SER A 238 -8.91 5.25 -14.09
C SER A 238 -7.98 4.03 -14.09
N ALA A 239 -6.68 4.24 -14.36
CA ALA A 239 -5.70 3.18 -14.32
C ALA A 239 -5.50 2.62 -12.90
N LEU A 240 -5.44 3.48 -11.88
CA LEU A 240 -5.36 3.10 -10.47
C LEU A 240 -6.61 2.33 -10.03
N CYS A 241 -7.78 2.78 -10.47
CA CYS A 241 -9.03 2.08 -10.17
C CYS A 241 -9.01 0.63 -10.65
N ARG A 242 -8.51 0.40 -11.87
CA ARG A 242 -8.40 -0.95 -12.45
C ARG A 242 -7.38 -1.80 -11.71
N VAL A 243 -6.16 -1.31 -11.51
CA VAL A 243 -5.08 -2.12 -10.93
C VAL A 243 -5.28 -2.44 -9.45
N LEU A 244 -5.92 -1.56 -8.69
CA LEU A 244 -6.27 -1.80 -7.28
C LEU A 244 -7.66 -2.40 -7.07
N ASN A 245 -8.43 -2.59 -8.16
CA ASN A 245 -9.85 -2.98 -8.16
C ASN A 245 -10.69 -2.14 -7.19
N GLN A 246 -10.44 -0.83 -7.16
CA GLN A 246 -11.03 0.08 -6.19
C GLN A 246 -11.50 1.40 -6.81
N ASP A 247 -12.51 2.02 -6.23
CA ASP A 247 -12.92 3.40 -6.45
C ASP A 247 -13.15 4.07 -5.09
N PRO A 248 -12.18 4.85 -4.57
CA PRO A 248 -12.28 5.54 -3.31
C PRO A 248 -13.45 6.52 -3.22
N LEU A 249 -14.03 6.95 -4.36
CA LEU A 249 -15.23 7.80 -4.40
C LEU A 249 -16.54 7.00 -4.28
N SER A 250 -16.49 5.68 -4.48
CA SER A 250 -17.63 4.80 -4.30
C SER A 250 -17.83 4.47 -2.82
N LYS A 251 -19.08 4.19 -2.40
CA LYS A 251 -19.35 3.66 -1.04
C LYS A 251 -18.93 2.21 -0.87
N ASN A 252 -19.03 1.40 -1.93
CA ASN A 252 -18.64 -0.01 -1.89
C ASN A 252 -17.11 -0.18 -1.95
N LYS A 253 -16.41 0.86 -2.44
CA LYS A 253 -14.97 0.93 -2.74
C LYS A 253 -14.46 -0.11 -3.73
N ILE A 254 -14.99 -1.33 -3.79
CA ILE A 254 -14.59 -2.38 -4.74
C ILE A 254 -15.38 -2.21 -6.05
N LEU A 255 -14.69 -2.28 -7.20
CA LEU A 255 -15.33 -2.10 -8.51
C LEU A 255 -16.09 -3.35 -8.98
N LYS A 256 -15.49 -4.53 -8.80
CA LYS A 256 -16.11 -5.81 -9.14
C LYS A 256 -15.93 -6.77 -7.97
N THR A 257 -17.03 -7.30 -7.44
CA THR A 257 -17.00 -8.54 -6.67
C THR A 257 -16.61 -9.64 -7.64
N GLU A 258 -15.38 -10.15 -7.54
CA GLU A 258 -14.93 -11.30 -8.32
C GLU A 258 -15.63 -12.56 -7.81
N SER A 259 -16.87 -12.73 -8.26
CA SER A 259 -17.54 -14.01 -8.37
C SER A 259 -17.90 -14.21 -9.85
N GLU A 260 -16.86 -14.28 -10.68
CA GLU A 260 -16.86 -14.84 -12.04
C GLU A 260 -15.50 -15.49 -12.32
#